data_AF-A0A848K7N7-F1
#
_entry.id   AF-A0A848K7N7-F1
#
_cell.length_a   1.000
_cell.length_b   1.000
_cell.length_c   1.000
_cell.angle_alpha   90.00
_cell.angle_beta   90.00
_cell.angle_gamma   90.00
#
_symmetry.space_group_name_H-M   'P 1'
#
loop_
_entity.id
_entity.type
_entity.pdbx_description
1 polymer ?
#
loop_
_entity_poly.entity_id
_entity_poly.type
_entity_poly.pdbx_seq_one_letter_code
_entity_poly.pdbx_strand_id
1 'polypeptide(L)'
;MTLLEILPSLRGATTPRLDPAVWPATTHCRHGRITVGGISLDEIADRFGSPTYVIDEWSLRAARTLRGGPRDAEVLRSTSSLLSTTAARLVARHGLSLVVHSAHESAVARRAGVDPARLVLVADSADCVSAGPVGRIVVEATMSLEAIAVVATTLDVVGVRCDAWPVPDDIYEQVLTAVAVMCDAQREHQVQMAELHVGIATRGVPPGADLGIALENAIDDACIRNRIGRPHISVDFGESMTARAAVTVSRVHSVGRGIDGRPAVVLAGSAEMLPRPVRGELAAAAVVNRHPLGMTDTFSIIGVNGATEFSEVALPQNIRPGDVLALVSRDGSDLLASSNAVAVNGGDVRRMHR
;
A
#
# COMPACT_ATOMS: atom_id res chain seq x y z
N MET A 1 12.96 -18.57 19.08
CA MET A 1 12.18 -18.53 20.33
C MET A 1 12.31 -17.15 20.94
N THR A 2 11.25 -16.33 20.95
CA THR A 2 11.27 -14.96 21.48
C THR A 2 10.93 -14.93 22.97
N LEU A 3 11.35 -13.89 23.69
CA LEU A 3 11.06 -13.74 25.12
C LEU A 3 9.55 -13.73 25.44
N LEU A 4 8.73 -13.29 24.46
CA LEU A 4 7.26 -13.30 24.51
C LEU A 4 6.62 -14.68 24.26
N GLU A 5 7.38 -15.63 23.70
CA GLU A 5 7.01 -17.05 23.63
C GLU A 5 7.34 -17.75 24.95
N ILE A 6 8.38 -17.31 25.66
CA ILE A 6 8.79 -17.85 26.97
C ILE A 6 7.90 -17.32 28.11
N LEU A 7 7.46 -16.06 28.03
CA LEU A 7 6.67 -15.39 29.08
C LEU A 7 5.38 -14.78 28.49
N PRO A 8 4.30 -15.57 28.32
CA PRO A 8 3.03 -15.09 27.77
C PRO A 8 2.39 -13.96 28.59
N SER A 9 2.69 -13.89 29.89
CA SER A 9 2.22 -12.84 30.81
C SER A 9 2.74 -11.45 30.48
N LEU A 10 3.84 -11.33 29.72
CA LEU A 10 4.37 -10.04 29.27
C LEU A 10 3.68 -9.53 27.99
N ARG A 11 2.90 -10.35 27.29
CA ARG A 11 2.24 -9.94 26.03
C ARG A 11 1.25 -8.79 26.21
N GLY A 12 0.59 -8.70 27.37
CA GLY A 12 -0.31 -7.59 27.70
C GLY A 12 0.41 -6.34 28.23
N ALA A 13 1.68 -6.46 28.62
CA ALA A 13 2.47 -5.35 29.19
C ALA A 13 3.38 -4.68 28.15
N THR A 14 3.54 -5.26 26.96
CA THR A 14 4.40 -4.73 25.91
C THR A 14 3.65 -4.64 24.58
N THR A 15 3.20 -3.45 24.21
CA THR A 15 2.93 -3.16 22.80
C THR A 15 4.27 -3.30 22.06
N PRO A 16 4.40 -4.21 21.08
CA PRO A 16 5.67 -4.39 20.38
C PRO A 16 6.06 -3.07 19.73
N ARG A 17 7.28 -2.59 20.02
CA ARG A 17 7.83 -1.35 19.46
C ARG A 17 7.77 -1.32 17.93
N LEU A 18 7.77 -2.49 17.30
CA LEU A 18 7.68 -2.69 15.85
C LEU A 18 6.66 -3.81 15.60
N ASP A 19 5.46 -3.46 15.15
CA ASP A 19 4.46 -4.43 14.71
C ASP A 19 4.76 -4.89 13.27
N PRO A 20 5.04 -6.19 13.01
CA PRO A 20 5.27 -6.71 11.67
C PRO A 20 4.07 -6.56 10.72
N ALA A 21 2.87 -6.34 11.24
CA ALA A 21 1.70 -6.02 10.45
C ALA A 21 1.82 -4.64 9.78
N VAL A 22 2.45 -3.69 10.47
CA VAL A 22 2.54 -2.28 10.09
C VAL A 22 3.85 -1.94 9.40
N TRP A 23 4.98 -2.34 9.98
CA TRP A 23 6.30 -1.95 9.50
C TRP A 23 6.75 -2.75 8.27
N PRO A 24 7.68 -2.22 7.44
CA PRO A 24 8.28 -3.00 6.35
C PRO A 24 8.88 -4.33 6.83
N ALA A 25 8.85 -5.34 5.97
CA ALA A 25 9.17 -6.71 6.30
C ALA A 25 10.60 -6.90 6.82
N THR A 26 11.54 -6.06 6.38
CA THR A 26 12.95 -6.09 6.81
C THR A 26 13.25 -5.17 8.00
N THR A 27 12.22 -4.66 8.68
CA THR A 27 12.39 -3.78 9.83
C THR A 27 12.89 -4.55 11.05
N HIS A 28 14.01 -4.13 11.61
CA HIS A 28 14.58 -4.72 12.83
C HIS A 28 15.04 -3.66 13.80
N CYS A 29 14.94 -3.94 15.10
CA CYS A 29 15.59 -3.14 16.14
C CYS A 29 16.88 -3.82 16.60
N ARG A 30 18.02 -3.12 16.52
CA ARG A 30 19.33 -3.57 17.01
C ARG A 30 19.93 -2.50 17.91
N HIS A 31 20.20 -2.84 19.18
CA HIS A 31 20.76 -1.91 20.18
C HIS A 31 20.02 -0.57 20.26
N GLY A 32 18.69 -0.61 20.09
CA GLY A 32 17.83 0.57 20.17
C GLY A 32 17.67 1.33 18.87
N ARG A 33 18.47 1.00 17.87
CA ARG A 33 18.37 1.56 16.52
C ARG A 33 17.41 0.76 15.67
N ILE A 34 16.61 1.43 14.85
CA ILE A 34 15.72 0.78 13.89
C ILE A 34 16.41 0.77 12.53
N THR A 35 16.46 -0.42 11.92
CA THR A 35 17.04 -0.66 10.60
C THR A 35 15.95 -1.14 9.65
N VAL A 36 16.03 -0.75 8.38
CA VAL A 36 15.19 -1.26 7.28
C VAL A 36 16.10 -1.62 6.12
N GLY A 37 15.85 -2.75 5.47
CA GLY A 37 16.71 -3.29 4.41
C GLY A 37 18.16 -3.51 4.88
N GLY A 38 18.38 -3.67 6.19
CA GLY A 38 19.71 -3.83 6.80
C GLY A 38 20.45 -2.54 7.15
N ILE A 39 19.88 -1.36 6.89
CA ILE A 39 20.53 -0.06 7.10
C ILE A 39 19.82 0.72 8.21
N SER A 40 20.57 1.41 9.06
CA SER A 40 20.02 2.21 10.15
C SER A 40 19.26 3.42 9.61
N LEU A 41 18.03 3.64 10.09
CA LEU A 41 17.20 4.75 9.57
C LEU A 41 17.80 6.13 9.90
N ASP A 42 18.53 6.26 11.01
CA ASP A 42 19.24 7.49 11.34
C ASP A 42 20.47 7.73 10.44
N GLU A 43 21.18 6.66 10.05
CA GLU A 43 22.25 6.77 9.03
C GLU A 43 21.69 7.24 7.69
N ILE A 44 20.50 6.76 7.30
CA ILE A 44 19.81 7.25 6.10
C ILE A 44 19.49 8.74 6.23
N ALA A 45 18.97 9.16 7.39
CA ALA A 45 18.68 10.57 7.65
C ALA A 45 19.94 11.45 7.60
N ASP A 46 21.08 10.96 8.10
CA ASP A 46 22.36 11.67 8.05
C ASP A 46 22.92 11.75 6.63
N ARG A 47 22.86 10.66 5.86
CA ARG A 47 23.46 10.55 4.52
C ARG A 47 22.62 11.22 3.42
N PHE A 48 21.30 11.11 3.49
CA PHE A 48 20.39 11.59 2.45
C PHE A 48 19.60 12.83 2.87
N GLY A 49 19.75 13.26 4.13
CA GLY A 49 18.99 14.36 4.71
C GLY A 49 17.70 13.90 5.37
N SER A 50 17.01 14.83 6.03
CA SER A 50 15.69 14.59 6.61
C SER A 50 14.76 15.76 6.25
N PRO A 51 13.52 15.48 5.83
CA PRO A 51 12.90 14.16 5.74
C PRO A 51 13.38 13.36 4.53
N THR A 52 13.42 12.03 4.66
CA THR A 52 13.74 11.09 3.59
C THR A 52 12.75 9.93 3.61
N TYR A 53 12.24 9.58 2.44
CA TYR A 53 11.37 8.42 2.27
C TYR A 53 12.19 7.16 1.98
N VAL A 54 12.04 6.13 2.80
CA VAL A 54 12.82 4.89 2.73
C VAL A 54 11.92 3.77 2.24
N ILE A 55 12.28 3.14 1.13
CA ILE A 55 11.51 2.08 0.50
C ILE A 55 12.26 0.75 0.61
N ASP A 56 11.66 -0.22 1.31
CA ASP A 56 12.10 -1.61 1.37
C ASP A 56 11.73 -2.35 0.09
N GLU A 57 12.71 -2.56 -0.80
CA GLU A 57 12.48 -3.31 -2.04
C GLU A 57 12.09 -4.77 -1.77
N TRP A 58 12.48 -5.35 -0.63
CA TRP A 58 12.04 -6.69 -0.27
C TRP A 58 10.54 -6.74 0.01
N SER A 59 10.00 -5.79 0.78
CA SER A 59 8.55 -5.67 1.00
C SER A 59 7.79 -5.56 -0.32
N LEU A 60 8.28 -4.76 -1.28
CA LEU A 60 7.65 -4.64 -2.60
C LEU A 60 7.64 -5.96 -3.37
N ARG A 61 8.74 -6.72 -3.32
CA ARG A 61 8.87 -8.01 -4.01
C ARG A 61 8.07 -9.11 -3.33
N ALA A 62 8.15 -9.23 -2.01
CA ALA A 62 7.48 -10.26 -1.22
C ALA A 62 5.96 -10.19 -1.38
N ALA A 63 5.44 -8.98 -1.60
CA ALA A 63 4.02 -8.81 -1.79
C ALA A 63 3.53 -9.29 -3.19
N ARG A 64 4.40 -9.73 -4.12
CA ARG A 64 4.00 -10.34 -5.40
C ARG A 64 3.32 -11.70 -5.26
N THR A 65 3.49 -12.33 -4.11
CA THR A 65 2.97 -13.66 -3.85
C THR A 65 1.90 -13.56 -2.78
N LEU A 66 0.69 -14.02 -3.09
CA LEU A 66 -0.33 -14.29 -2.09
C LEU A 66 -0.03 -15.67 -1.49
N ARG A 67 0.43 -15.71 -0.23
CA ARG A 67 0.76 -16.97 0.44
C ARG A 67 -0.46 -17.89 0.48
N GLY A 68 -0.28 -19.13 0.03
CA GLY A 68 -1.35 -20.13 -0.02
C GLY A 68 -2.44 -19.85 -1.06
N GLY A 69 -2.32 -18.77 -1.85
CA GLY A 69 -3.26 -18.42 -2.90
C GLY A 69 -2.94 -19.03 -4.26
N PRO A 70 -3.71 -18.65 -5.29
CA PRO A 70 -3.54 -19.19 -6.63
C PRO A 70 -2.11 -19.03 -7.13
N ARG A 71 -1.51 -20.14 -7.56
CA ARG A 71 -0.10 -20.17 -7.98
C ARG A 71 0.19 -19.25 -9.16
N ASP A 72 -0.79 -19.08 -10.03
CA ASP A 72 -0.72 -18.27 -11.24
C ASP A 72 -1.50 -16.96 -11.12
N ALA A 73 -1.92 -16.56 -9.91
CA ALA A 73 -2.57 -15.27 -9.73
C ALA A 73 -1.59 -14.12 -9.98
N GLU A 74 -2.00 -13.21 -10.85
CA GLU A 74 -1.36 -11.92 -10.99
C GLU A 74 -1.72 -11.02 -9.81
N VAL A 75 -0.73 -10.67 -8.98
CA VAL A 75 -0.94 -9.72 -7.89
C VAL A 75 -0.69 -8.30 -8.38
N LEU A 76 -1.76 -7.51 -8.42
CA LEU A 76 -1.76 -6.11 -8.80
C LEU A 76 -1.62 -5.19 -7.59
N ARG A 77 -1.06 -4.01 -7.84
CA ARG A 77 -0.92 -2.92 -6.88
C ARG A 77 -1.91 -1.83 -7.17
N SER A 78 -2.50 -1.21 -6.16
CA SER A 78 -3.35 -0.04 -6.38
C SER A 78 -2.59 1.26 -6.07
N THR A 79 -2.94 2.32 -6.79
CA THR A 79 -2.69 3.68 -6.35
C THR A 79 -3.77 4.04 -5.35
N SER A 80 -3.38 4.32 -4.10
CA SER A 80 -4.30 4.79 -3.05
C SER A 80 -4.46 6.32 -3.07
N SER A 81 -3.46 7.01 -3.64
CA SER A 81 -3.43 8.45 -3.84
C SER A 81 -2.35 8.77 -4.90
N LEU A 82 -2.64 9.73 -5.79
CA LEU A 82 -1.85 10.23 -6.93
C LEU A 82 -0.52 9.49 -7.25
N LEU A 83 -0.48 8.65 -8.27
CA LEU A 83 0.79 7.97 -8.64
C LEU A 83 1.98 8.93 -8.83
N SER A 84 3.04 8.79 -8.00
CA SER A 84 4.30 9.49 -8.21
C SER A 84 5.19 8.78 -9.25
N THR A 85 6.00 9.53 -10.00
CA THR A 85 6.95 8.94 -10.96
C THR A 85 7.94 7.99 -10.29
N THR A 86 8.33 8.30 -9.05
CA THR A 86 9.20 7.45 -8.22
C THR A 86 8.57 6.09 -7.94
N ALA A 87 7.30 6.07 -7.53
CA ALA A 87 6.55 4.84 -7.31
C ALA A 87 6.39 4.06 -8.62
N ALA A 88 5.99 4.73 -9.69
CA ALA A 88 5.81 4.12 -11.00
C ALA A 88 7.11 3.47 -11.54
N ARG A 89 8.28 4.08 -11.32
CA ARG A 89 9.56 3.48 -11.70
C ARG A 89 9.90 2.21 -10.92
N LEU A 90 9.43 2.08 -9.68
CA LEU A 90 9.59 0.84 -8.90
C LEU A 90 8.72 -0.28 -9.48
N VAL A 91 7.47 0.04 -9.81
CA VAL A 91 6.57 -0.89 -10.51
C VAL A 91 7.25 -1.41 -11.78
N ALA A 92 7.73 -0.49 -12.62
CA ALA A 92 8.41 -0.81 -13.87
C ALA A 92 9.66 -1.68 -13.65
N ARG A 93 10.55 -1.26 -12.72
CA ARG A 93 11.81 -1.96 -12.44
C ARG A 93 11.58 -3.39 -11.96
N HIS A 94 10.57 -3.59 -11.12
CA HIS A 94 10.29 -4.91 -10.61
C HIS A 94 9.44 -5.72 -11.59
N GLY A 95 8.71 -5.09 -12.52
CA GLY A 95 7.77 -5.75 -13.43
C GLY A 95 6.44 -6.07 -12.73
N LEU A 96 6.00 -5.19 -11.84
CA LEU A 96 4.74 -5.33 -11.10
C LEU A 96 3.56 -4.87 -11.98
N SER A 97 2.39 -5.43 -11.70
CA SER A 97 1.14 -4.97 -12.30
C SER A 97 0.49 -3.92 -11.42
N LEU A 98 -0.13 -2.92 -12.04
CA LEU A 98 -0.58 -1.69 -11.38
C LEU A 98 -1.99 -1.33 -11.84
N VAL A 99 -2.88 -1.19 -10.86
CA VAL A 99 -4.19 -0.57 -10.96
C VAL A 99 -4.02 0.94 -10.80
N VAL A 100 -4.58 1.70 -11.74
CA VAL A 100 -4.62 3.16 -11.76
C VAL A 100 -6.07 3.62 -11.87
N HIS A 101 -6.39 4.77 -11.28
CA HIS A 101 -7.78 5.27 -11.18
C HIS A 101 -8.03 6.54 -12.01
N SER A 102 -7.06 6.95 -12.84
CA SER A 102 -7.24 8.09 -13.72
C SER A 102 -6.33 8.04 -14.94
N ALA A 103 -6.73 8.82 -15.96
CA ALA A 103 -5.91 9.04 -17.14
C ALA A 103 -4.52 9.61 -16.82
N HIS A 104 -4.44 10.49 -15.81
CA HIS A 104 -3.18 11.09 -15.38
C HIS A 104 -2.23 10.04 -14.79
N GLU A 105 -2.73 9.19 -13.90
CA GLU A 105 -1.95 8.12 -13.29
C GLU A 105 -1.46 7.12 -14.34
N SER A 106 -2.32 6.73 -15.29
CA SER A 106 -1.92 5.89 -16.43
C SER A 106 -0.77 6.53 -17.22
N ALA A 107 -0.87 7.82 -17.53
CA ALA A 107 0.18 8.54 -18.26
C ALA A 107 1.50 8.59 -17.48
N VAL A 108 1.45 8.83 -16.16
CA VAL A 108 2.65 8.82 -15.29
C VAL A 108 3.26 7.41 -15.25
N ALA A 109 2.45 6.36 -15.13
CA ALA A 109 2.90 4.98 -15.11
C ALA A 109 3.66 4.62 -16.38
N ARG A 110 3.07 4.89 -17.55
CA ARG A 110 3.69 4.63 -18.85
C ARG A 110 4.97 5.43 -19.05
N ARG A 111 4.97 6.71 -18.70
CA ARG A 111 6.17 7.57 -18.80
C ARG A 111 7.31 7.08 -17.90
N ALA A 112 6.98 6.45 -16.77
CA ALA A 112 7.95 5.83 -15.88
C ALA A 112 8.47 4.48 -16.38
N GLY A 113 7.94 3.97 -17.50
CA GLY A 113 8.35 2.70 -18.12
C GLY A 113 7.56 1.48 -17.65
N VAL A 114 6.39 1.67 -17.02
CA VAL A 114 5.51 0.54 -16.72
C VAL A 114 4.96 -0.02 -18.04
N ASP A 115 5.07 -1.33 -18.21
CA ASP A 115 4.51 -2.05 -19.37
C ASP A 115 2.99 -1.84 -19.44
N PRO A 116 2.44 -1.25 -20.52
CA PRO A 116 1.01 -1.09 -20.70
C PRO A 116 0.20 -2.36 -20.47
N ALA A 117 0.73 -3.54 -20.85
CA ALA A 117 0.03 -4.82 -20.65
C ALA A 117 -0.20 -5.17 -19.18
N ARG A 118 0.56 -4.55 -18.26
CA ARG A 118 0.48 -4.74 -16.81
C ARG A 118 -0.34 -3.65 -16.11
N LEU A 119 -0.88 -2.70 -16.86
CA LEU A 119 -1.74 -1.64 -16.33
C LEU A 119 -3.20 -2.07 -16.38
N VAL A 120 -3.89 -1.87 -15.26
CA VAL A 120 -5.34 -1.98 -15.16
C VAL A 120 -5.90 -0.61 -14.83
N LEU A 121 -6.71 -0.04 -15.70
CA LEU A 121 -7.35 1.24 -15.47
C LEU A 121 -8.76 1.00 -14.91
N VAL A 122 -9.04 1.50 -13.72
CA VAL A 122 -10.41 1.64 -13.22
C VAL A 122 -10.98 2.93 -13.80
N ALA A 123 -12.05 2.81 -14.58
CA ALA A 123 -12.66 3.90 -15.32
C ALA A 123 -14.09 4.14 -14.83
N ASP A 124 -14.33 5.37 -14.39
CA ASP A 124 -15.63 5.91 -14.00
C ASP A 124 -16.30 6.73 -15.12
N SER A 125 -15.57 6.97 -16.22
CA SER A 125 -15.95 7.88 -17.31
C SER A 125 -15.32 7.47 -18.65
N ALA A 126 -15.93 7.88 -19.76
CA ALA A 126 -15.44 7.54 -21.10
C ALA A 126 -14.12 8.23 -21.44
N ASP A 127 -13.87 9.39 -20.84
CA ASP A 127 -12.63 10.14 -21.00
C ASP A 127 -11.43 9.39 -20.39
N CYS A 128 -11.65 8.67 -19.28
CA CYS A 128 -10.63 7.82 -18.67
C CYS A 128 -10.18 6.71 -19.63
N VAL A 129 -11.10 6.09 -20.37
CA VAL A 129 -10.80 5.02 -21.34
C VAL A 129 -9.89 5.51 -22.47
N SER A 130 -9.97 6.79 -22.83
CA SER A 130 -9.15 7.39 -23.90
C SER A 130 -7.72 7.74 -23.46
N ALA A 131 -7.30 7.38 -22.25
CA ALA A 131 -6.02 7.77 -21.65
C ALA A 131 -4.75 7.17 -22.31
N GLY A 132 -4.91 6.29 -23.30
CA GLY A 132 -3.84 5.58 -23.99
C GLY A 132 -3.81 4.08 -23.67
N PRO A 133 -2.80 3.34 -24.15
CA PRO A 133 -2.78 1.90 -24.06
C PRO A 133 -2.64 1.43 -22.61
N VAL A 134 -3.52 0.52 -22.21
CA VAL A 134 -3.51 -0.24 -20.96
C VAL A 134 -3.90 -1.69 -21.27
N GLY A 135 -3.55 -2.63 -20.40
CA GLY A 135 -3.80 -4.05 -20.60
C GLY A 135 -5.27 -4.39 -20.39
N ARG A 136 -5.86 -3.86 -19.30
CA ARG A 136 -7.27 -4.06 -18.97
C ARG A 136 -7.91 -2.76 -18.50
N ILE A 137 -9.22 -2.66 -18.72
CA ILE A 137 -10.05 -1.56 -18.24
C ILE A 137 -11.17 -2.17 -17.42
N VAL A 138 -11.28 -1.74 -16.17
CA VAL A 138 -12.41 -2.05 -15.29
C VAL A 138 -13.40 -0.91 -15.43
N VAL A 139 -14.58 -1.22 -15.97
CA VAL A 139 -15.69 -0.27 -16.10
C VAL A 139 -16.48 -0.27 -14.80
N GLU A 140 -16.53 0.87 -14.10
CA GLU A 140 -17.28 0.97 -12.86
C GLU A 140 -18.79 1.07 -13.11
N ALA A 141 -19.58 0.54 -12.18
CA ALA A 141 -21.04 0.61 -12.23
C ALA A 141 -21.59 2.06 -12.10
N THR A 142 -20.75 3.00 -11.66
CA THR A 142 -21.07 4.43 -11.57
C THR A 142 -21.06 5.13 -12.93
N MET A 143 -20.47 4.49 -13.95
CA MET A 143 -20.40 5.01 -15.31
C MET A 143 -21.78 5.00 -15.97
N SER A 144 -22.12 6.05 -16.72
CA SER A 144 -23.43 6.15 -17.37
C SER A 144 -23.57 5.09 -18.49
N LEU A 145 -24.79 4.64 -18.75
CA LEU A 145 -25.07 3.65 -19.81
C LEU A 145 -24.62 4.13 -21.19
N GLU A 146 -24.74 5.43 -21.47
CA GLU A 146 -24.26 6.03 -22.72
C GLU A 146 -22.74 5.93 -22.84
N ALA A 147 -22.03 6.19 -21.74
CA ALA A 147 -20.59 6.09 -21.69
C ALA A 147 -20.14 4.62 -21.82
N ILE A 148 -20.83 3.69 -21.15
CA ILE A 148 -20.61 2.25 -21.29
C ILE A 148 -20.85 1.80 -22.73
N ALA A 149 -21.92 2.27 -23.39
CA ALA A 149 -22.22 1.92 -24.77
C ALA A 149 -21.11 2.39 -25.72
N VAL A 150 -20.57 3.60 -25.53
CA VAL A 150 -19.41 4.09 -26.29
C VAL A 150 -18.20 3.16 -26.09
N VAL A 151 -17.87 2.86 -24.84
CA VAL A 151 -16.73 1.99 -24.50
C VAL A 151 -16.90 0.59 -25.09
N ALA A 152 -18.11 0.01 -25.00
CA ALA A 152 -18.44 -1.31 -25.51
C ALA A 152 -18.31 -1.44 -27.04
N THR A 153 -18.35 -0.34 -27.79
CA THR A 153 -18.05 -0.40 -29.24
C THR A 153 -16.56 -0.57 -29.57
N THR A 154 -15.70 -0.41 -28.56
CA THR A 154 -14.24 -0.35 -28.74
C THR A 154 -13.47 -1.39 -27.96
N LEU A 155 -14.11 -2.07 -27.00
CA LEU A 155 -13.47 -3.03 -26.09
C LEU A 155 -14.17 -4.38 -26.12
N ASP A 156 -13.36 -5.43 -25.99
CA ASP A 156 -13.84 -6.79 -25.75
C ASP A 156 -14.07 -7.03 -24.25
N VAL A 157 -15.17 -7.70 -23.91
CA VAL A 157 -15.44 -8.12 -22.53
C VAL A 157 -14.70 -9.42 -22.25
N VAL A 158 -13.62 -9.34 -21.47
CA VAL A 158 -12.74 -10.49 -21.18
C VAL A 158 -13.00 -11.14 -19.83
N GLY A 159 -13.68 -10.46 -18.91
CA GLY A 159 -13.75 -10.88 -17.51
C GLY A 159 -14.70 -10.10 -16.63
N VAL A 160 -14.78 -10.53 -15.38
CA VAL A 160 -15.54 -9.89 -14.30
C VAL A 160 -14.58 -9.46 -13.19
N ARG A 161 -14.84 -8.28 -12.61
CA ARG A 161 -14.23 -7.86 -11.34
C ARG A 161 -15.25 -7.99 -10.21
N CYS A 162 -14.83 -8.48 -9.05
CA CYS A 162 -15.56 -8.36 -7.80
C CYS A 162 -14.67 -7.78 -6.69
N ASP A 163 -15.30 -7.09 -5.73
CA ASP A 163 -14.63 -6.53 -4.56
C ASP A 163 -15.14 -7.24 -3.30
N ALA A 164 -14.21 -7.69 -2.47
CA ALA A 164 -14.49 -8.45 -1.25
C ALA A 164 -13.80 -7.83 -0.03
N TRP A 165 -14.41 -8.01 1.13
CA TRP A 165 -13.75 -7.83 2.41
C TRP A 165 -12.72 -8.93 2.66
N PRO A 166 -11.68 -8.68 3.49
CA PRO A 166 -10.62 -9.65 3.77
C PRO A 166 -11.09 -10.73 4.77
N VAL A 167 -12.26 -11.32 4.52
CA VAL A 167 -12.92 -12.33 5.34
C VAL A 167 -13.24 -13.53 4.44
N PRO A 168 -12.91 -14.78 4.82
CA PRO A 168 -13.08 -15.95 3.96
C PRO A 168 -14.50 -16.11 3.39
N ASP A 169 -15.53 -15.91 4.22
CA ASP A 169 -16.92 -16.07 3.80
C ASP A 169 -17.32 -15.04 2.74
N ASP A 170 -16.91 -13.77 2.92
CA ASP A 170 -17.19 -12.71 1.95
C ASP A 170 -16.46 -12.94 0.63
N ILE A 171 -15.17 -13.31 0.67
CA ILE A 171 -14.41 -13.69 -0.54
C ILE A 171 -15.11 -14.81 -1.29
N TYR A 172 -15.55 -15.83 -0.55
CA TYR A 172 -16.25 -16.97 -1.14
C TYR A 172 -17.55 -16.54 -1.83
N GLU A 173 -18.39 -15.75 -1.16
CA GLU A 173 -19.64 -15.24 -1.74
C GLU A 173 -19.42 -14.38 -2.99
N GLN A 174 -18.45 -13.46 -2.95
CA GLN A 174 -18.15 -12.56 -4.07
C GLN A 174 -17.60 -13.32 -5.28
N VAL A 175 -16.69 -14.28 -5.05
CA VAL A 175 -16.12 -15.12 -6.13
C VAL A 175 -17.19 -16.00 -6.77
N LEU A 176 -18.05 -16.65 -5.97
CA LEU A 176 -19.13 -17.48 -6.51
C LEU A 176 -20.10 -16.64 -7.36
N THR A 177 -20.44 -15.44 -6.89
CA THR A 177 -21.30 -14.51 -7.62
C THR A 177 -20.68 -14.07 -8.94
N ALA A 178 -19.39 -13.67 -8.92
CA ALA A 178 -18.67 -13.26 -10.12
C ALA A 178 -18.59 -14.38 -11.17
N VAL A 179 -18.28 -15.61 -10.75
CA VAL A 179 -18.23 -16.78 -11.65
C VAL A 179 -19.61 -17.12 -12.19
N ALA A 180 -20.68 -16.99 -11.38
CA ALA A 180 -22.05 -17.18 -11.86
C ALA A 180 -22.39 -16.17 -12.97
N VAL A 181 -22.04 -14.89 -12.80
CA VAL A 181 -22.22 -13.85 -13.83
C VAL A 181 -21.48 -14.20 -15.13
N MET A 182 -20.23 -14.68 -15.04
CA MET A 182 -19.48 -15.14 -16.22
C MET A 182 -20.20 -16.29 -16.93
N CYS A 183 -20.77 -17.23 -16.17
CA CYS A 183 -21.49 -18.38 -16.72
C CYS A 183 -22.82 -17.97 -17.36
N ASP A 184 -23.56 -17.05 -16.76
CA ASP A 184 -24.83 -16.57 -17.28
C ASP A 184 -24.62 -15.76 -18.55
N ALA A 185 -23.60 -14.90 -18.58
CA ALA A 185 -23.19 -14.20 -19.80
C ALA A 185 -22.82 -15.17 -20.95
N GLN A 186 -22.16 -16.29 -20.64
CA GLN A 186 -21.90 -17.32 -21.64
C GLN A 186 -23.18 -18.03 -22.11
N ARG A 187 -24.08 -18.39 -21.20
CA ARG A 187 -25.32 -19.13 -21.53
C ARG A 187 -26.29 -18.26 -22.32
N GLU A 188 -26.53 -17.05 -21.85
CA GLU A 188 -27.58 -16.16 -22.36
C GLU A 188 -27.11 -15.28 -23.51
N HIS A 189 -25.84 -14.90 -23.51
CA HIS A 189 -25.29 -13.94 -24.46
C HIS A 189 -24.12 -14.47 -25.30
N GLN A 190 -23.70 -15.73 -25.08
CA GLN A 190 -22.57 -16.35 -25.79
C GLN A 190 -21.25 -15.58 -25.64
N VAL A 191 -21.09 -14.84 -24.54
CA VAL A 191 -19.87 -14.10 -24.21
C VAL A 191 -18.96 -14.95 -23.34
N GLN A 192 -17.84 -15.39 -23.90
CA GLN A 192 -16.82 -16.14 -23.15
C GLN A 192 -15.89 -15.20 -22.41
N MET A 193 -15.92 -15.29 -21.08
CA MET A 193 -15.02 -14.57 -20.20
C MET A 193 -13.98 -15.53 -19.63
N ALA A 194 -12.70 -15.13 -19.68
CA ALA A 194 -11.58 -15.94 -19.23
C ALA A 194 -10.82 -15.31 -18.05
N GLU A 195 -11.19 -14.11 -17.62
CA GLU A 195 -10.52 -13.38 -16.54
C GLU A 195 -11.44 -13.13 -15.35
N LEU A 196 -10.89 -13.33 -14.14
CA LEU A 196 -11.51 -12.97 -12.88
C LEU A 196 -10.56 -12.07 -12.09
N HIS A 197 -11.00 -10.84 -11.82
CA HIS A 197 -10.27 -9.88 -10.99
C HIS A 197 -10.93 -9.75 -9.62
N VAL A 198 -10.22 -10.08 -8.56
CA VAL A 198 -10.69 -9.95 -7.17
C VAL A 198 -9.96 -8.78 -6.49
N GLY A 199 -10.69 -7.72 -6.16
CA GLY A 199 -10.24 -6.67 -5.26
C GLY A 199 -10.52 -7.06 -3.81
N ILE A 200 -9.53 -6.98 -2.92
CA ILE A 200 -9.69 -7.30 -1.50
C ILE A 200 -9.42 -6.06 -0.66
N ALA A 201 -10.45 -5.50 -0.03
CA ALA A 201 -10.35 -4.25 0.73
C ALA A 201 -9.69 -4.45 2.10
N THR A 202 -8.36 -4.60 2.15
CA THR A 202 -7.61 -4.88 3.39
C THR A 202 -7.54 -3.70 4.37
N ARG A 203 -7.81 -2.47 3.91
CA ARG A 203 -7.87 -1.23 4.72
C ARG A 203 -6.62 -0.96 5.58
N GLY A 204 -5.44 -1.36 5.12
CA GLY A 204 -4.17 -1.21 5.85
C GLY A 204 -3.88 -2.35 6.82
N VAL A 205 -4.76 -3.35 6.93
CA VAL A 205 -4.54 -4.56 7.74
C VAL A 205 -3.95 -5.63 6.84
N PRO A 206 -2.78 -6.20 7.16
CA PRO A 206 -2.19 -7.22 6.32
C PRO A 206 -3.17 -8.39 6.11
N PRO A 207 -3.25 -8.91 4.88
CA PRO A 207 -4.03 -10.10 4.62
C PRO A 207 -3.54 -11.24 5.53
N GLY A 208 -4.48 -11.91 6.21
CA GLY A 208 -4.17 -13.04 7.07
C GLY A 208 -3.45 -14.14 6.29
N ALA A 209 -2.71 -15.00 7.00
CA ALA A 209 -1.94 -16.09 6.38
C ALA A 209 -2.82 -17.03 5.53
N ASP A 210 -4.11 -17.12 5.86
CA ASP A 210 -5.08 -18.00 5.23
C ASP A 210 -5.89 -17.32 4.11
N LEU A 211 -5.67 -16.03 3.84
CA LEU A 211 -6.44 -15.30 2.83
C LEU A 211 -6.25 -15.90 1.42
N GLY A 212 -5.01 -16.28 1.11
CA GLY A 212 -4.73 -16.97 -0.15
C GLY A 212 -5.47 -18.30 -0.25
N ILE A 213 -5.48 -19.07 0.85
CA ILE A 213 -6.17 -20.37 0.90
C ILE A 213 -7.68 -20.19 0.72
N ALA A 214 -8.26 -19.18 1.38
CA ALA A 214 -9.67 -18.86 1.23
C ALA A 214 -10.03 -18.51 -0.23
N LEU A 215 -9.22 -17.67 -0.87
CA LEU A 215 -9.40 -17.31 -2.27
C LEU A 215 -9.25 -18.52 -3.20
N GLU A 216 -8.23 -19.36 -2.98
CA GLU A 216 -8.00 -20.58 -3.76
C GLU A 216 -9.21 -21.53 -3.69
N ASN A 217 -9.69 -21.80 -2.47
CA ASN A 217 -10.84 -22.67 -2.23
C ASN A 217 -12.12 -22.11 -2.88
N ALA A 218 -12.33 -20.79 -2.80
CA ALA A 218 -13.48 -20.14 -3.42
C ALA A 218 -13.47 -20.27 -4.94
N ILE A 219 -12.31 -20.07 -5.58
CA ILE A 219 -12.16 -20.21 -7.04
C ILE A 219 -12.40 -21.66 -7.47
N ASP A 220 -11.78 -22.62 -6.78
CA ASP A 220 -11.91 -24.04 -7.11
C ASP A 220 -13.37 -24.50 -6.98
N ASP A 221 -14.04 -24.16 -5.88
CA ASP A 221 -15.42 -24.56 -5.68
C ASP A 221 -16.37 -23.88 -6.69
N ALA A 222 -16.17 -22.59 -6.98
CA ALA A 222 -16.93 -21.88 -8.01
C ALA A 222 -16.76 -22.52 -9.40
N CYS A 223 -15.53 -22.91 -9.77
CA CYS A 223 -15.25 -23.59 -11.03
C CYS A 223 -15.90 -24.99 -11.09
N ILE A 224 -15.79 -25.77 -10.01
CA ILE A 224 -16.38 -27.11 -9.91
C ILE A 224 -17.91 -27.07 -10.02
N ARG A 225 -18.56 -26.17 -9.28
CA ARG A 225 -20.03 -26.01 -9.29
C ARG A 225 -20.56 -25.67 -10.66
N ASN A 226 -19.86 -24.82 -11.39
CA ASN A 226 -20.28 -24.34 -12.69
C ASN A 226 -19.73 -25.17 -13.87
N ARG A 227 -18.82 -26.11 -13.60
CA ARG A 227 -18.14 -26.97 -14.60
C ARG A 227 -17.42 -26.16 -15.68
N ILE A 228 -16.74 -25.09 -15.26
CA ILE A 228 -15.96 -24.25 -16.16
C ILE A 228 -14.45 -24.52 -16.01
N GLY A 229 -13.70 -24.16 -17.05
CA GLY A 229 -12.24 -24.06 -16.94
C GLY A 229 -11.84 -22.95 -15.98
N ARG A 230 -10.68 -23.09 -15.36
CA ARG A 230 -10.18 -22.11 -14.40
C ARG A 230 -9.80 -20.80 -15.11
N PRO A 231 -10.36 -19.64 -14.71
CA PRO A 231 -10.02 -18.37 -15.32
C PRO A 231 -8.62 -17.88 -14.91
N HIS A 232 -8.07 -16.93 -15.68
CA HIS A 232 -6.89 -16.17 -15.27
C HIS A 232 -7.27 -15.27 -14.08
N ILE A 233 -6.52 -15.40 -12.99
CA ILE A 233 -6.83 -14.74 -11.73
C ILE A 233 -5.96 -13.51 -11.55
N SER A 234 -6.59 -12.41 -11.21
CA SER A 234 -5.94 -11.14 -10.87
C SER A 234 -6.42 -10.69 -9.50
N VAL A 235 -5.49 -10.28 -8.63
CA VAL A 235 -5.83 -9.88 -7.25
C VAL A 235 -5.18 -8.55 -6.92
N ASP A 236 -5.96 -7.60 -6.42
CA ASP A 236 -5.42 -6.40 -5.76
C ASP A 236 -5.97 -6.27 -4.35
N PHE A 237 -5.31 -5.48 -3.50
CA PHE A 237 -5.66 -5.34 -2.09
C PHE A 237 -6.23 -3.95 -1.74
N GLY A 238 -6.55 -3.12 -2.74
CA GLY A 238 -6.99 -1.74 -2.53
C GLY A 238 -6.00 -0.81 -1.81
N GLU A 239 -4.93 -1.33 -1.21
CA GLU A 239 -3.88 -0.59 -0.53
C GLU A 239 -2.85 -0.02 -1.50
N SER A 240 -2.25 1.09 -1.06
CA SER A 240 -1.07 1.65 -1.70
C SER A 240 0.01 0.61 -1.83
N MET A 241 0.65 0.55 -3.00
CA MET A 241 1.86 -0.25 -3.22
C MET A 241 2.91 -0.09 -2.11
N THR A 242 2.96 1.08 -1.47
CA THR A 242 4.05 1.45 -0.56
C THR A 242 3.67 1.52 0.90
N ALA A 243 2.38 1.35 1.23
CA ALA A 243 1.87 1.41 2.61
C ALA A 243 2.66 0.52 3.58
N ARG A 244 3.10 -0.66 3.12
CA ARG A 244 3.89 -1.63 3.90
C ARG A 244 5.32 -1.81 3.41
N ALA A 245 5.73 -1.01 2.44
CA ALA A 245 7.06 -1.08 1.88
C ALA A 245 7.89 0.14 2.19
N ALA A 246 7.37 1.10 2.96
CA ALA A 246 8.09 2.33 3.15
C ALA A 246 7.84 3.02 4.48
N VAL A 247 8.78 3.88 4.82
CA VAL A 247 8.87 4.62 6.07
C VAL A 247 9.33 6.04 5.75
N THR A 248 8.65 7.04 6.30
CA THR A 248 9.12 8.42 6.28
C THR A 248 10.02 8.66 7.47
N VAL A 249 11.27 9.05 7.24
CA VAL A 249 12.24 9.34 8.29
C VAL A 249 12.45 10.84 8.38
N SER A 250 12.24 11.42 9.57
CA SER A 250 12.47 12.84 9.82
C SER A 250 13.13 13.11 11.18
N ARG A 251 13.88 14.21 11.28
CA ARG A 251 14.53 14.61 12.54
C ARG A 251 13.61 15.53 13.33
N VAL A 252 13.55 15.34 14.64
CA VAL A 252 12.88 16.25 15.57
C VAL A 252 13.66 17.55 15.64
N HIS A 253 13.02 18.65 15.22
CA HIS A 253 13.56 19.99 15.33
C HIS A 253 13.33 20.57 16.73
N SER A 254 12.08 20.53 17.21
CA SER A 254 11.71 21.02 18.53
C SER A 254 10.61 20.18 19.17
N VAL A 255 10.52 20.25 20.49
CA VAL A 255 9.46 19.62 21.30
C VAL A 255 8.87 20.72 22.18
N GLY A 256 7.54 20.80 22.23
CA GLY A 256 6.85 21.85 22.95
C GLY A 256 5.39 21.51 23.18
N ARG A 257 4.53 22.52 23.12
CA ARG A 257 3.08 22.35 23.19
C ARG A 257 2.43 22.97 21.95
N GLY A 258 1.39 22.32 21.46
CA GLY A 258 0.51 22.84 20.44
C GLY A 258 -0.34 24.00 20.96
N ILE A 259 -1.10 24.62 20.05
CA ILE A 259 -2.03 25.71 20.37
C ILE A 259 -3.13 25.24 21.33
N ASP A 260 -3.50 23.96 21.25
CA ASP A 260 -4.44 23.28 22.14
C ASP A 260 -3.84 22.92 23.52
N GLY A 261 -2.57 23.27 23.75
CA GLY A 261 -1.84 22.94 24.96
C GLY A 261 -1.36 21.49 25.05
N ARG A 262 -1.62 20.63 24.06
CA ARG A 262 -1.15 19.24 24.06
C ARG A 262 0.35 19.17 23.73
N PRO A 263 1.08 18.14 24.19
CA PRO A 263 2.46 17.92 23.77
C PRO A 263 2.58 17.89 22.24
N ALA A 264 3.61 18.54 21.70
CA ALA A 264 3.80 18.60 20.26
C ALA A 264 5.27 18.48 19.86
N VAL A 265 5.49 17.90 18.68
CA VAL A 265 6.80 17.69 18.08
C VAL A 265 6.82 18.35 16.72
N VAL A 266 7.84 19.17 16.45
CA VAL A 266 8.07 19.76 15.13
C VAL A 266 9.15 18.96 14.43
N LEU A 267 8.84 18.47 13.23
CA LEU A 267 9.79 17.73 12.39
C LEU A 267 10.58 18.69 11.48
N ALA A 268 11.83 18.36 11.20
CA ALA A 268 12.63 19.05 10.19
C ALA A 268 12.06 18.74 8.80
N GLY A 269 11.93 19.76 7.92
CA GLY A 269 11.43 19.60 6.55
C GLY A 269 11.03 20.93 5.92
N SER A 270 10.65 20.94 4.64
CA SER A 270 10.18 22.13 3.92
C SER A 270 8.66 22.19 3.85
N ALA A 271 8.08 23.40 3.81
CA ALA A 271 6.64 23.67 3.84
C ALA A 271 5.81 23.08 2.67
N GLU A 272 6.46 22.42 1.70
CA GLU A 272 5.87 21.85 0.48
C GLU A 272 5.66 20.32 0.56
N MET A 273 5.92 19.71 1.72
CA MET A 273 6.08 18.26 1.84
C MET A 273 4.86 17.44 2.26
N LEU A 274 3.67 18.05 2.33
CA LEU A 274 2.41 17.32 2.37
C LEU A 274 1.34 18.14 1.63
N PRO A 275 0.74 17.66 0.53
CA PRO A 275 -0.50 18.25 0.06
C PRO A 275 -1.54 18.14 1.19
N ARG A 276 -2.19 19.28 1.46
CA ARG A 276 -3.28 19.46 2.43
C ARG A 276 -4.34 18.35 2.37
N PRO A 277 -5.08 18.17 3.48
CA PRO A 277 -5.02 16.96 4.25
C PRO A 277 -5.58 15.78 3.44
N VAL A 278 -4.71 14.91 2.92
CA VAL A 278 -5.12 13.51 2.89
C VAL A 278 -5.10 13.11 4.37
N ARG A 279 -6.25 12.78 4.94
CA ARG A 279 -6.36 12.19 6.28
C ARG A 279 -5.70 10.81 6.26
N GLY A 280 -4.38 10.78 6.09
CA GLY A 280 -3.59 9.57 6.21
C GLY A 280 -3.62 9.16 7.67
N GLU A 281 -4.17 7.98 7.96
CA GLU A 281 -4.06 7.38 9.28
C GLU A 281 -2.60 6.94 9.46
N LEU A 282 -1.90 7.58 10.39
CA LEU A 282 -0.58 7.16 10.80
C LEU A 282 -0.71 5.79 11.47
N ALA A 283 -0.12 4.78 10.85
CA ALA A 283 -0.16 3.41 11.33
C ALA A 283 0.78 3.20 12.53
N ALA A 284 1.95 3.84 12.50
CA ALA A 284 2.94 3.79 13.56
C ALA A 284 3.92 4.96 13.50
N ALA A 285 4.46 5.32 14.66
CA ALA A 285 5.63 6.20 14.80
C ALA A 285 6.63 5.60 15.80
N ALA A 286 7.92 5.77 15.54
CA ALA A 286 8.95 5.36 16.48
C ALA A 286 10.21 6.23 16.42
N VAL A 287 10.83 6.45 17.58
CA VAL A 287 12.21 6.97 17.66
C VAL A 287 13.17 5.89 17.15
N VAL A 288 14.01 6.22 16.18
CA VAL A 288 14.84 5.23 15.46
C VAL A 288 16.31 5.22 15.84
N ASN A 289 16.83 6.27 16.46
CA ASN A 289 18.26 6.42 16.75
C ASN A 289 18.67 5.99 18.17
N ARG A 290 17.70 5.61 19.02
CA ARG A 290 17.94 5.17 20.40
C ARG A 290 16.78 4.36 20.96
N HIS A 291 16.99 3.70 22.10
CA HIS A 291 15.89 3.16 22.89
C HIS A 291 15.06 4.29 23.54
N PRO A 292 13.72 4.27 23.41
CA PRO A 292 12.86 5.14 24.21
C PRO A 292 12.97 4.74 25.69
N LEU A 293 12.87 5.72 26.59
CA LEU A 293 12.83 5.49 28.03
C LEU A 293 11.62 6.21 28.62
N GLY A 294 11.02 5.61 29.64
CA GLY A 294 9.86 6.18 30.32
C GLY A 294 8.54 5.86 29.63
N MET A 295 7.49 6.57 30.06
CA MET A 295 6.13 6.38 29.58
C MET A 295 5.95 6.99 28.19
N THR A 296 4.95 6.48 27.47
CA THR A 296 4.42 7.09 26.25
C THR A 296 3.35 8.10 26.61
N ASP A 297 3.29 9.19 25.84
CA ASP A 297 2.23 10.19 25.89
C ASP A 297 1.75 10.47 24.46
N THR A 298 0.62 11.14 24.31
CA THR A 298 0.03 11.47 23.01
C THR A 298 0.51 12.85 22.55
N PHE A 299 1.18 12.88 21.42
CA PHE A 299 1.73 14.08 20.81
C PHE A 299 1.02 14.42 19.50
N SER A 300 0.98 15.72 19.19
CA SER A 300 0.72 16.22 17.85
C SER A 300 2.05 16.37 17.08
N ILE A 301 2.10 15.89 15.85
CA ILE A 301 3.19 16.18 14.91
C ILE A 301 2.81 17.42 14.10
N ILE A 302 3.67 18.42 14.16
CA ILE A 302 3.48 19.71 13.51
C ILE A 302 4.51 19.86 12.38
N GLY A 303 4.01 20.20 11.20
CA GLY A 303 4.85 20.52 10.05
C GLY A 303 5.53 21.87 10.23
N VAL A 304 6.57 22.14 9.43
CA VAL A 304 7.32 23.40 9.52
C VAL A 304 6.51 24.66 9.19
N ASN A 305 5.35 24.49 8.54
CA ASN A 305 4.38 25.56 8.27
C ASN A 305 3.46 25.87 9.47
N GLY A 306 3.63 25.15 10.58
CA GLY A 306 2.81 25.29 11.79
C GLY A 306 1.47 24.54 11.76
N ALA A 307 1.17 23.81 10.68
CA ALA A 307 -0.03 22.97 10.60
C ALA A 307 0.19 21.62 11.30
N THR A 308 -0.84 21.14 11.99
CA THR A 308 -0.84 19.78 12.54
C THR A 308 -0.97 18.77 11.39
N GLU A 309 0.03 17.91 11.25
CA GLU A 309 0.05 16.82 10.28
C GLU A 309 -0.62 15.56 10.86
N PHE A 310 -0.33 15.27 12.15
CA PHE A 310 -0.93 14.15 12.88
C PHE A 310 -1.27 14.57 14.31
N SER A 311 -2.48 14.28 14.79
CA SER A 311 -2.97 14.81 16.08
C SER A 311 -2.89 13.83 17.26
N GLU A 312 -2.75 12.53 17.00
CA GLU A 312 -2.81 11.48 18.02
C GLU A 312 -1.68 10.46 17.85
N VAL A 313 -0.44 10.90 18.09
CA VAL A 313 0.74 10.05 17.91
C VAL A 313 1.32 9.66 19.26
N ALA A 314 1.33 8.36 19.56
CA ALA A 314 1.97 7.84 20.77
C ALA A 314 3.50 7.91 20.64
N LEU A 315 4.14 8.76 21.45
CA LEU A 315 5.60 8.95 21.48
C LEU A 315 6.12 8.89 22.92
N PRO A 316 7.39 8.54 23.14
CA PRO A 316 7.97 8.56 24.48
C PRO A 316 8.04 9.99 25.02
N GLN A 317 7.70 10.18 26.30
CA GLN A 317 7.76 11.49 26.97
C GLN A 317 9.15 12.12 26.93
N ASN A 318 10.21 11.31 26.83
CA ASN A 318 11.58 11.79 26.78
C ASN A 318 12.07 12.15 25.36
N ILE A 319 11.17 12.29 24.39
CA ILE A 319 11.51 12.77 23.05
C ILE A 319 12.14 14.16 23.10
N ARG A 320 13.16 14.40 22.27
CA ARG A 320 13.95 15.64 22.31
C ARG A 320 14.44 16.06 20.92
N PRO A 321 14.80 17.35 20.75
CA PRO A 321 15.50 17.82 19.56
C PRO A 321 16.69 16.93 19.20
N GLY A 322 16.85 16.62 17.90
CA GLY A 322 17.89 15.76 17.38
C GLY A 322 17.55 14.27 17.32
N ASP A 323 16.50 13.82 18.02
CA ASP A 323 15.95 12.48 17.81
C ASP A 323 15.49 12.30 16.37
N VAL A 324 15.58 11.08 15.86
CA VAL A 324 15.08 10.74 14.52
C VAL A 324 13.81 9.92 14.69
N LEU A 325 12.75 10.31 14.00
CA LEU A 325 11.46 9.64 13.97
C LEU A 325 11.26 8.94 12.63
N ALA A 326 10.72 7.73 12.69
CA ALA A 326 10.14 7.02 11.56
C ALA A 326 8.62 7.05 11.68
N LEU A 327 7.96 7.36 10.58
CA LEU A 327 6.52 7.41 10.42
C LEU A 327 6.10 6.41 9.35
N VAL A 328 5.04 5.63 9.61
CA VAL A 328 4.45 4.67 8.68
C VAL A 328 3.00 5.04 8.45
N SER A 329 2.65 5.39 7.22
CA SER A 329 1.28 5.74 6.82
C SER A 329 0.58 4.57 6.13
N ARG A 330 -0.69 4.30 6.48
CA ARG A 330 -1.46 3.17 5.91
C ARG A 330 -1.83 3.32 4.45
N ASP A 331 -1.90 4.55 3.96
CA ASP A 331 -2.38 4.86 2.62
C ASP A 331 -1.24 5.20 1.66
N GLY A 332 0.03 5.10 2.08
CA GLY A 332 1.19 5.43 1.24
C GLY A 332 1.21 6.87 0.68
N SER A 333 0.35 7.76 1.19
CA SER A 333 0.22 9.16 0.74
C SER A 333 1.49 9.99 0.99
N ASP A 334 2.35 9.53 1.91
CA ASP A 334 3.70 10.04 2.15
C ASP A 334 4.59 10.12 0.89
N LEU A 335 4.30 9.31 -0.15
CA LEU A 335 5.03 9.34 -1.41
C LEU A 335 4.75 10.53 -2.30
N LEU A 336 3.61 11.19 -2.09
CA LEU A 336 3.12 12.21 -3.01
C LEU A 336 3.94 13.48 -2.98
N ALA A 337 4.67 13.70 -1.90
CA ALA A 337 5.23 15.01 -1.58
C ALA A 337 6.75 15.00 -1.37
N SER A 338 7.37 13.83 -1.26
CA SER A 338 8.82 13.77 -1.03
C SER A 338 9.61 13.83 -2.34
N SER A 339 10.39 14.91 -2.48
CA SER A 339 11.45 15.01 -3.50
C SER A 339 12.67 14.13 -3.18
N ASN A 340 12.70 13.48 -2.01
CA ASN A 340 13.84 12.74 -1.50
C ASN A 340 13.43 11.32 -1.05
N ALA A 341 13.57 10.36 -1.97
CA ALA A 341 13.32 8.95 -1.71
C ALA A 341 14.58 8.11 -1.93
N VAL A 342 14.73 7.07 -1.12
CA VAL A 342 15.78 6.05 -1.23
C VAL A 342 15.17 4.67 -1.22
N ALA A 343 15.73 3.78 -2.02
CA ALA A 343 15.42 2.36 -2.00
C ALA A 343 16.51 1.63 -1.22
N VAL A 344 16.11 0.72 -0.32
CA VAL A 344 16.99 -0.13 0.48
C VAL A 344 16.77 -1.60 0.18
N ASN A 345 17.85 -2.37 0.13
CA ASN A 345 17.80 -3.80 -0.14
C ASN A 345 19.08 -4.48 0.38
N GLY A 346 18.97 -5.34 1.40
CA GLY A 346 20.09 -6.22 1.81
C GLY A 346 21.39 -5.51 2.20
N GLY A 347 21.33 -4.29 2.72
CA GLY A 347 22.49 -3.47 3.09
C GLY A 347 22.85 -2.39 2.05
N ASP A 348 22.26 -2.44 0.86
CA ASP A 348 22.45 -1.41 -0.18
C ASP A 348 21.39 -0.31 -0.07
N VAL A 349 21.80 0.94 -0.30
CA VAL A 349 20.90 2.10 -0.40
C VAL A 349 21.19 2.91 -1.65
N ARG A 350 20.12 3.28 -2.36
CA ARG A 350 20.20 4.07 -3.59
C ARG A 350 19.18 5.19 -3.58
N ARG A 351 19.61 6.38 -4.00
CA ARG A 351 18.70 7.51 -4.23
C ARG A 351 17.80 7.25 -5.44
N MET A 352 16.53 7.54 -5.28
CA MET A 352 15.56 7.46 -6.35
C MET A 352 15.44 8.83 -6.99
N HIS A 353 16.01 8.99 -8.20
CA HIS A 353 15.92 10.24 -8.95
C HIS A 353 14.51 10.45 -9.52
N ARG A 354 14.12 11.72 -9.69
CA ARG A 354 12.86 12.15 -10.33
C ARG A 354 12.77 11.71 -11.78
#